data_AF-A0A5C3LGT3-F1
#
_entry.id   AF-A0A5C3LGT3-F1
#
_cell.length_a   1.000
_cell.length_b   1.000
_cell.length_c   1.000
_cell.angle_alpha   90.00
_cell.angle_beta   90.00
_cell.angle_gamma   90.00
#
_symmetry.space_group_name_H-M   'P 1'
#
loop_
_entity.id
_entity.type
_entity.pdbx_description
1 polymer ?
#
loop_
_entity_poly.entity_id
_entity_poly.type
_entity_poly.pdbx_seq_one_letter_code
_entity_poly.pdbx_strand_id
1 'polypeptide(L)'
;MRVSVVFTILAFSGITFAKSCNKGFKYCGSSLIQKGDYKDQLLQVLYDRNDLNSNYNDVLFSCIGTPWGLVDWVQRCPGSCIDGGSGKNDFCTPS
;
A
#
# COMPACT_ATOMS: atom_id res chain seq x y z
N MET A 1 9.09 -32.64 -47.12
CA MET A 1 9.15 -32.21 -45.70
C MET A 1 10.05 -30.98 -45.61
N ARG A 2 9.51 -29.83 -45.18
CA ARG A 2 10.29 -28.64 -44.80
C ARG A 2 9.92 -28.33 -43.36
N VAL A 3 10.90 -28.41 -42.46
CA VAL A 3 10.72 -28.17 -41.03
C VAL A 3 10.81 -26.66 -40.81
N SER A 4 9.71 -26.03 -40.39
CA SER A 4 9.71 -24.64 -39.94
C SER A 4 10.00 -24.59 -38.45
N VAL A 5 11.13 -24.01 -38.06
CA VAL A 5 11.48 -23.75 -36.65
C VAL A 5 10.86 -22.41 -36.26
N VAL A 6 9.83 -22.44 -35.41
CA VAL A 6 9.24 -21.24 -34.82
C VAL A 6 9.92 -20.99 -33.47
N PHE A 7 10.75 -19.96 -33.40
CA PHE A 7 11.39 -19.51 -32.15
C PHE A 7 10.45 -18.51 -31.46
N THR A 8 9.64 -19.00 -30.52
CA THR A 8 8.75 -18.14 -29.71
C THR A 8 9.56 -17.57 -28.54
N ILE A 9 10.03 -16.33 -28.66
CA ILE A 9 10.70 -15.64 -27.56
C ILE A 9 9.60 -15.09 -26.63
N LEU A 10 9.26 -15.84 -25.58
CA LEU A 10 8.45 -15.34 -24.47
C LEU A 10 9.32 -14.42 -23.61
N ALA A 11 9.32 -13.13 -23.94
CA ALA A 11 9.88 -12.10 -23.06
C ALA A 11 8.95 -11.94 -21.85
N PHE A 12 9.25 -12.64 -20.76
CA PHE A 12 8.66 -12.35 -19.45
C PHE A 12 9.32 -11.06 -18.93
N SER A 13 8.71 -9.91 -19.20
CA SER A 13 9.06 -8.68 -18.51
C SER A 13 8.76 -8.87 -17.02
N GLY A 14 9.81 -8.79 -16.19
CA GLY A 14 9.70 -8.96 -14.75
C GLY A 14 8.64 -8.02 -14.18
N ILE A 15 7.67 -8.58 -13.45
CA ILE A 15 6.71 -7.79 -12.69
C ILE A 15 7.52 -7.17 -11.55
N THR A 16 7.81 -5.87 -11.65
CA THR A 16 8.42 -5.15 -10.55
C THR A 16 7.35 -5.01 -9.47
N PHE A 17 7.40 -5.84 -8.44
CA PHE A 17 6.56 -5.66 -7.26
C PHE A 17 6.96 -4.33 -6.61
N ALA A 18 6.04 -3.36 -6.59
CA ALA A 18 6.19 -2.20 -5.71
C ALA A 18 6.46 -2.69 -4.29
N LYS A 19 7.30 -1.97 -3.54
CA LYS A 19 7.70 -2.37 -2.19
C LYS A 19 6.46 -2.45 -1.30
N SER A 20 5.95 -3.67 -1.09
CA SER A 20 4.75 -3.91 -0.30
C SER A 20 5.00 -3.55 1.16
N CYS A 21 3.95 -3.11 1.85
CA CYS A 21 3.94 -2.90 3.29
C CYS A 21 4.37 -4.17 4.04
N ASN A 22 5.00 -4.01 5.21
CA ASN A 22 5.39 -5.16 6.00
C ASN A 22 4.17 -5.68 6.76
N LYS A 23 3.85 -6.96 6.61
CA LYS A 23 2.70 -7.58 7.29
C LYS A 23 2.76 -7.34 8.80
N GLY A 24 1.63 -6.96 9.39
CA GLY A 24 1.48 -6.70 10.82
C GLY A 24 1.94 -5.31 11.27
N PHE A 25 2.52 -4.51 10.37
CA PHE A 25 2.87 -3.12 10.66
C PHE A 25 1.71 -2.17 10.39
N LYS A 26 1.70 -1.07 11.13
CA LYS A 26 0.83 0.08 10.87
C LYS A 26 1.60 1.17 10.14
N TYR A 27 0.93 1.82 9.20
CA TYR A 27 1.49 2.88 8.38
C TYR A 27 0.50 4.04 8.27
N CYS A 28 1.00 5.27 8.32
CA CYS A 28 0.27 6.43 7.85
C CYS A 28 0.03 6.30 6.35
N GLY A 29 -1.08 6.82 5.85
CA GLY A 29 -1.31 6.85 4.40
C GLY A 29 -0.19 7.58 3.66
N SER A 30 0.35 8.65 4.26
CA SER A 30 1.53 9.37 3.73
C SER A 30 2.78 8.49 3.61
N SER A 31 3.04 7.62 4.59
CA SER A 31 4.15 6.65 4.56
C SER A 31 3.93 5.57 3.49
N LEU A 32 2.69 5.12 3.29
CA LEU A 32 2.35 4.15 2.26
C LEU A 32 2.57 4.69 0.85
N ILE A 33 2.17 5.94 0.58
CA ILE A 33 2.44 6.59 -0.71
C ILE A 33 3.95 6.72 -0.98
N GLN A 34 4.76 6.99 0.05
CA GLN A 34 6.21 7.00 -0.09
C GLN A 34 6.80 5.60 -0.33
N LYS A 35 6.14 4.56 0.17
CA LYS A 35 6.60 3.18 0.04
C LYS A 35 6.31 2.59 -1.35
N GLY A 36 5.17 2.92 -1.95
CA GLY A 36 4.75 2.37 -3.23
C GLY A 36 3.39 2.87 -3.70
N ASP A 37 2.83 2.17 -4.69
CA ASP A 37 1.57 2.54 -5.33
C ASP A 37 0.35 2.10 -4.50
N TYR A 38 0.04 2.88 -3.47
CA TYR A 38 -1.06 2.61 -2.53
C TYR A 38 -2.29 3.48 -2.76
N LYS A 39 -2.18 4.54 -3.56
CA LYS A 39 -3.17 5.62 -3.63
C LYS A 39 -4.60 5.12 -3.83
N ASP A 40 -4.82 4.30 -4.86
CA ASP A 40 -6.16 3.82 -5.21
C ASP A 40 -6.72 2.91 -4.12
N GLN A 41 -5.88 2.07 -3.53
CA GLN A 41 -6.28 1.25 -2.39
C GLN A 41 -6.66 2.11 -1.18
N LEU A 42 -5.90 3.15 -0.84
CA LEU A 42 -6.24 4.02 0.29
C LEU A 42 -7.58 4.71 0.07
N LEU A 43 -7.80 5.26 -1.13
CA LEU A 43 -9.06 5.90 -1.49
C LEU A 43 -10.24 4.93 -1.43
N GLN A 44 -10.07 3.70 -1.93
CA GLN A 44 -11.10 2.67 -1.84
C GLN A 44 -11.45 2.34 -0.38
N VAL A 45 -10.43 2.16 0.48
CA VAL A 45 -10.63 1.88 1.91
C VAL A 45 -11.39 3.01 2.60
N LEU A 46 -11.10 4.28 2.27
CA LEU A 46 -11.86 5.42 2.82
C LEU A 46 -13.30 5.44 2.30
N TYR A 47 -13.49 5.21 1.00
CA TYR A 47 -14.81 5.13 0.39
C TYR A 47 -15.69 4.05 1.04
N ASP A 48 -15.14 2.84 1.26
CA ASP A 48 -15.83 1.71 1.90
C ASP A 48 -16.25 2.03 3.35
N ARG A 49 -15.59 3.00 3.99
CA ARG A 49 -15.89 3.50 5.34
C ARG A 49 -16.87 4.68 5.34
N ASN A 50 -17.39 5.06 4.18
CA ASN A 50 -18.21 6.25 3.97
C ASN A 50 -17.50 7.54 4.45
N ASP A 51 -16.18 7.54 4.35
CA ASP A 51 -15.33 8.66 4.69
C ASP A 51 -15.15 9.54 3.45
N LEU A 52 -15.95 10.60 3.39
CA LEU A 52 -15.97 11.52 2.24
C LEU A 52 -14.71 12.41 2.17
N ASN A 53 -13.83 12.33 3.18
CA ASN A 53 -12.56 13.01 3.16
C ASN A 53 -11.51 12.12 2.45
N SER A 54 -11.23 12.45 1.19
CA SER A 54 -10.21 11.77 0.38
C SER A 54 -8.77 12.00 0.83
N ASN A 55 -8.55 12.74 1.93
CA ASN A 55 -7.23 12.84 2.55
C ASN A 55 -6.94 11.58 3.38
N TYR A 56 -5.96 10.80 2.90
CA TYR A 56 -5.45 9.61 3.58
C TYR A 56 -4.17 9.88 4.39
N ASN A 57 -3.59 11.09 4.30
CA ASN A 57 -2.28 11.37 4.92
C ASN A 57 -2.31 11.32 6.45
N ASP A 58 -3.46 11.63 7.04
CA ASP A 58 -3.72 11.62 8.49
C ASP A 58 -4.39 10.32 8.95
N VAL A 59 -4.51 9.32 8.09
CA VAL A 59 -5.15 8.05 8.40
C VAL A 59 -4.09 6.98 8.65
N LEU A 60 -4.27 6.24 9.74
CA LEU A 60 -3.47 5.09 10.10
C LEU A 60 -4.12 3.83 9.52
N PHE A 61 -3.32 3.05 8.80
CA PHE A 61 -3.71 1.79 8.17
C PHE A 61 -2.90 0.63 8.75
N SER A 62 -3.46 -0.58 8.72
CA SER A 62 -2.80 -1.82 9.12
C SER A 62 -2.48 -2.65 7.88
N CYS A 63 -1.24 -3.11 7.75
CA CYS A 63 -0.83 -3.99 6.67
C CYS A 63 -1.21 -5.44 6.94
N ILE A 64 -2.18 -5.96 6.20
CA ILE A 64 -2.65 -7.36 6.30
C ILE A 64 -1.65 -8.32 5.61
N GLY A 65 -0.88 -7.83 4.63
CA GLY A 65 0.27 -8.55 4.07
C GLY A 65 -0.09 -9.65 3.07
N THR A 66 -0.94 -9.35 2.09
CA THR A 66 -1.06 -10.14 0.85
C THR A 66 0.15 -9.88 -0.07
N PRO A 67 0.34 -10.63 -1.19
CA PRO A 67 1.44 -10.38 -2.14
C PRO A 67 1.49 -8.95 -2.70
N TRP A 68 0.37 -8.22 -2.63
CA TRP A 68 0.22 -6.85 -3.09
C TRP A 68 0.29 -5.83 -1.94
N GLY A 69 0.54 -6.30 -0.72
CA GLY A 69 0.60 -5.48 0.47
C GLY A 69 -0.74 -4.87 0.86
N LEU A 70 -1.83 -5.65 0.85
CA LEU A 70 -3.16 -5.15 1.22
C LEU A 70 -3.16 -4.46 2.61
N VAL A 71 -3.79 -3.29 2.69
CA VAL A 71 -3.99 -2.52 3.91
C VAL A 71 -5.47 -2.41 4.28
N ASP A 72 -5.72 -2.22 5.57
CA ASP A 72 -7.04 -1.98 6.16
C ASP A 72 -7.03 -0.74 7.04
N TRP A 73 -8.19 -0.13 7.21
CA TRP A 73 -8.35 1.08 8.01
C TRP A 73 -8.18 0.78 9.51
N VAL A 74 -7.45 1.63 10.24
CA VAL A 74 -7.35 1.54 11.71
C VAL A 74 -8.05 2.72 12.37
N GLN A 75 -7.67 3.94 12.01
CA GLN A 75 -8.27 5.19 12.50
C GLN A 75 -7.82 6.40 11.68
N ARG A 76 -8.62 7.46 11.65
CA ARG A 76 -8.10 8.80 11.33
C ARG A 76 -7.49 9.40 12.60
N CYS A 77 -6.27 9.92 12.50
CA CYS A 77 -5.59 10.50 13.64
C CYS A 77 -6.24 11.84 14.04
N PRO A 78 -6.49 12.08 15.34
CA PRO A 78 -7.10 13.33 15.79
C PRO A 78 -6.14 14.52 15.69
N GLY A 79 -4.83 14.29 15.92
CA GLY A 79 -3.77 15.28 15.71
C GLY A 79 -3.04 15.05 14.38
N SER A 80 -1.95 14.28 14.43
CA SER A 80 -1.14 13.95 13.26
C SER A 80 -0.83 12.46 13.20
N CYS A 81 -0.63 11.95 11.99
CA CYS A 81 -0.07 10.63 11.77
C CYS A 81 1.44 10.75 11.58
N ILE A 82 2.23 10.05 12.39
CA ILE A 82 3.69 10.17 12.44
C ILE A 82 4.33 8.86 11.98
N ASP A 83 5.29 8.99 11.05
CA ASP A 83 6.18 7.89 10.64
C ASP A 83 7.03 7.44 11.84
N GLY A 84 6.86 6.18 12.24
CA GLY A 84 7.60 5.60 13.36
C GLY A 84 9.08 5.34 13.05
N GLY A 85 9.46 5.40 11.78
CA GLY A 85 10.77 5.09 11.26
C GLY A 85 10.94 3.62 10.87
N SER A 86 12.11 3.30 10.32
CA SER A 86 12.41 1.96 9.79
C SER A 86 12.20 0.87 10.83
N GLY A 87 11.39 -0.14 10.47
CA GLY A 87 11.12 -1.29 11.33
C GLY A 87 10.20 -1.00 12.52
N LYS A 88 9.50 0.13 12.53
CA LYS A 88 8.53 0.50 13.58
C LYS A 88 7.16 0.76 12.98
N ASN A 89 6.14 0.75 13.85
CA ASN A 89 4.79 1.15 13.49
C ASN A 89 4.69 2.66 13.48
N ASP A 90 3.96 3.18 12.50
CA ASP A 90 3.46 4.53 12.54
C ASP A 90 2.37 4.67 13.61
N PHE A 91 2.11 5.90 14.03
CA PHE A 91 1.21 6.15 15.15
C PHE A 91 0.51 7.51 15.05
N CYS A 92 -0.66 7.61 15.70
CA CYS A 92 -1.38 8.86 15.86
C CYS A 92 -0.92 9.61 17.10
N THR A 93 -0.79 10.94 16.99
CA THR A 93 -0.67 11.83 18.15
C THR A 93 -2.05 12.32 18.60
N PRO A 94 -2.22 12.67 19.88
CA PRO A 94 -3.38 13.44 20.33
C PRO A 94 -3.44 14.80 19.62
N SER A 95 -4.65 15.39 19.60
CA SER A 95 -4.95 16.75 19.12
C SER A 95 -4.48 17.82 20.09
#